data_AF-A0A4Y2LD15-F1
#
_entry.id   AF-A0A4Y2LD15-F1
#
_cell.length_a   1.000
_cell.length_b   1.000
_cell.length_c   1.000
_cell.angle_alpha   90.00
_cell.angle_beta   90.00
_cell.angle_gamma   90.00
#
_symmetry.space_group_name_H-M   'P 1'
#
loop_
_entity.id
_entity.type
_entity.pdbx_description
1 polymer ?
#
loop_
_entity_poly.entity_id
_entity_poly.type
_entity_poly.pdbx_seq_one_letter_code
_entity_poly.pdbx_strand_id
1 'polypeptide(L)'
;MDLTKYARSSAIRATMEQIHKFKPDLKYTKDGKEQSEKVSAISEMSEIFNKVKICPYKRSTENCKMSLTDIEELFETSRHPEELKYYWLEFRKKTGEKYKDLFLKSIKEDNEWAKGFGYKNKAEYNVAMYEDKDFLRNMAKEMKKILPLYKQIHAYVRKKLRVFYKNENIRKDGPIPAHLLGNIYAQNWVNIFPIVKPYPKSSGLPNVTKAMRRKQNNMRTSVHFIRFLLDRQGSFTRMLSGGGQRRLHYTTHSEPACQIGLRPETVGRGREPTVAGPETPRNPRPATVKLV
;
A
#
# COMPACT_ATOMS: atom_id res chain seq x y z
N MET A 1 12.03 -16.85 -30.42
CA MET A 1 11.92 -15.45 -30.89
C MET A 1 13.33 -14.88 -30.83
N ASP A 2 13.95 -14.64 -31.99
CA ASP A 2 15.38 -14.30 -32.09
C ASP A 2 15.66 -12.88 -31.56
N LEU A 3 16.26 -12.80 -30.38
CA LEU A 3 16.57 -11.55 -29.67
C LEU A 3 17.83 -10.84 -30.20
N THR A 4 18.57 -11.43 -31.14
CA THR A 4 19.74 -10.77 -31.76
C THR A 4 19.33 -9.50 -32.51
N LYS A 5 18.08 -9.42 -32.99
CA LYS A 5 17.54 -8.24 -33.66
C LYS A 5 17.32 -7.04 -32.72
N TYR A 6 17.17 -7.27 -31.41
CA TYR A 6 16.98 -6.21 -30.40
C TYR A 6 18.28 -5.72 -29.75
N ALA A 7 19.40 -6.41 -29.96
CA ALA A 7 20.72 -6.05 -29.41
C ALA A 7 21.27 -4.68 -29.90
N ARG A 8 20.59 -4.02 -30.86
CA ARG A 8 20.95 -2.68 -31.36
C ARG A 8 20.19 -1.53 -30.68
N SER A 9 19.28 -1.81 -29.74
CA SER A 9 18.58 -0.77 -28.98
C SER A 9 19.56 0.01 -28.09
N SER A 10 19.66 1.32 -28.30
CA SER A 10 20.45 2.23 -27.46
C SER A 10 20.04 2.16 -25.98
N ALA A 11 18.78 1.83 -25.70
CA ALA A 11 18.27 1.64 -24.35
C ALA A 11 18.89 0.41 -23.66
N ILE A 12 19.08 -0.71 -24.37
CA ILE A 12 19.72 -1.90 -23.81
C ILE A 12 21.21 -1.63 -23.54
N ARG A 13 21.88 -0.87 -24.43
CA ARG A 13 23.28 -0.48 -24.26
C ARG A 13 23.47 0.46 -23.06
N ALA A 14 22.59 1.45 -22.92
CA ALA A 14 22.58 2.36 -21.77
C ALA A 14 22.29 1.63 -20.45
N THR A 15 21.38 0.66 -20.45
CA THR A 15 21.11 -0.18 -19.26
C THR A 15 22.32 -1.04 -18.90
N MET A 16 22.98 -1.66 -19.88
CA MET A 16 24.19 -2.44 -19.64
C MET A 16 25.35 -1.57 -19.14
N GLU A 17 25.54 -0.37 -19.69
CA GLU A 17 26.54 0.59 -19.22
C GLU A 17 26.24 1.09 -17.80
N GLN A 18 24.97 1.32 -17.45
CA GLN A 18 24.59 1.66 -16.08
C GLN A 18 24.84 0.51 -15.11
N ILE A 19 24.54 -0.73 -15.49
CA ILE A 19 24.84 -1.93 -14.70
C ILE A 19 26.35 -2.07 -14.48
N HIS A 20 27.15 -1.88 -15.54
CA HIS A 20 28.61 -1.99 -15.46
C HIS A 20 29.26 -0.85 -14.66
N LYS A 21 28.65 0.34 -14.69
CA LYS A 21 29.05 1.50 -13.88
C LYS A 21 28.68 1.34 -12.40
N PHE A 22 27.56 0.68 -12.09
CA PHE A 22 27.12 0.44 -10.71
C PHE A 22 27.81 -0.77 -10.06
N LYS A 23 28.17 -1.79 -10.85
CA LYS A 23 28.80 -3.03 -10.38
C LYS A 23 29.88 -3.48 -11.39
N PRO A 24 31.10 -2.92 -11.35
CA PRO A 24 32.16 -3.25 -12.30
C PRO A 24 32.65 -4.71 -12.19
N ASP A 25 32.49 -5.35 -11.01
CA ASP A 25 32.87 -6.75 -10.77
C ASP A 25 31.78 -7.77 -11.16
N LEU A 26 30.67 -7.31 -11.73
CA LEU A 26 29.55 -8.15 -12.12
C LEU A 26 29.93 -8.98 -13.35
N LYS A 27 30.49 -10.17 -13.14
CA LYS A 27 30.79 -11.12 -14.23
C LYS A 27 29.47 -11.65 -14.80
N TYR A 28 29.04 -11.11 -15.94
CA TYR A 28 27.94 -11.68 -16.72
C TYR A 28 28.39 -13.00 -17.35
N THR A 29 28.22 -14.11 -16.62
CA THR A 29 28.58 -15.45 -17.15
C THR A 29 27.58 -15.88 -18.23
N LYS A 30 28.07 -16.61 -19.24
CA LYS A 30 27.24 -17.14 -20.35
C LYS A 30 26.05 -17.97 -19.84
N ASP A 31 26.19 -18.62 -18.69
CA ASP A 31 25.16 -19.45 -18.05
C ASP A 31 23.90 -18.66 -17.64
N GLY A 32 24.04 -17.37 -17.30
CA GLY A 32 22.90 -16.49 -16.98
C GLY A 32 22.00 -16.19 -18.19
N LYS A 33 22.50 -16.41 -19.41
CA LYS A 33 21.75 -16.23 -20.67
C LYS A 33 20.89 -17.46 -20.99
N GLU A 34 21.37 -18.66 -20.65
CA GLU A 34 20.70 -19.94 -20.91
C GLU A 34 19.50 -20.17 -19.97
N GLN A 35 19.48 -19.50 -18.81
CA GLN A 35 18.39 -19.59 -17.83
C GLN A 35 17.10 -18.85 -18.26
N SER A 36 17.17 -18.01 -19.30
CA SER A 36 16.03 -17.25 -19.81
C SER A 36 15.07 -18.03 -20.73
N GLU A 37 15.46 -19.23 -21.20
CA GLU A 37 14.64 -20.06 -22.10
C GLU A 37 13.78 -21.11 -21.37
N LYS A 38 13.95 -21.31 -20.06
CA LYS A 38 13.05 -22.15 -19.26
C LYS A 38 11.88 -21.31 -18.74
N VAL A 39 10.66 -21.83 -18.85
CA VAL A 39 9.52 -21.27 -18.10
C VAL A 39 9.89 -21.38 -16.62
N SER A 40 10.19 -20.24 -16.00
CA SER A 40 10.58 -20.19 -14.59
C SER A 40 9.42 -20.61 -13.71
N ALA A 41 9.69 -21.19 -12.54
CA ALA A 41 8.63 -21.56 -11.61
C ALA A 41 7.78 -20.34 -11.17
N ILE A 42 8.36 -19.14 -11.22
CA ILE A 42 7.68 -17.87 -10.98
C ILE A 42 6.61 -17.58 -12.06
N SER A 43 6.90 -17.87 -13.32
CA SER A 43 5.95 -17.70 -14.42
C SER A 43 4.72 -18.61 -14.25
N GLU A 44 4.94 -19.87 -13.88
CA GLU A 44 3.86 -20.83 -13.58
C GLU A 44 3.01 -20.38 -12.39
N MET A 45 3.65 -19.93 -11.29
CA MET A 45 2.93 -19.37 -10.13
C MET A 45 2.10 -18.14 -10.51
N SER A 46 2.65 -17.24 -11.33
CA SER A 46 1.93 -16.05 -11.81
C SER A 46 0.71 -16.42 -12.66
N GLU A 47 0.82 -17.46 -13.48
CA GLU A 47 -0.31 -17.94 -14.29
C GLU A 47 -1.44 -18.49 -13.41
N ILE A 48 -1.10 -19.32 -12.41
CA ILE A 48 -2.05 -19.83 -11.42
C ILE A 48 -2.75 -18.67 -10.68
N PHE A 49 -2.02 -17.62 -10.30
CA PHE A 49 -2.57 -16.44 -9.64
C PHE A 49 -3.62 -15.76 -10.52
N ASN A 50 -3.23 -15.43 -11.75
CA ASN A 50 -4.02 -14.62 -12.67
C ASN A 50 -5.25 -15.37 -13.21
N LYS A 51 -5.15 -16.70 -13.32
CA LYS A 51 -6.24 -17.56 -13.84
C LYS A 51 -7.12 -18.16 -12.74
N VAL A 52 -6.90 -17.81 -11.46
CA VAL A 52 -7.70 -18.38 -10.37
C VAL A 52 -9.18 -18.05 -10.56
N LYS A 53 -10.03 -19.09 -10.42
CA LYS A 53 -11.48 -18.97 -10.45
C LYS A 53 -12.09 -19.66 -9.23
N ILE A 54 -12.96 -18.96 -8.52
CA ILE A 54 -13.62 -19.47 -7.31
C ILE A 54 -15.12 -19.59 -7.54
N CYS A 55 -15.71 -20.60 -6.91
CA CYS A 55 -17.14 -20.85 -6.96
C CYS A 55 -17.86 -19.87 -6.03
N PRO A 56 -19.05 -19.37 -6.38
CA PRO A 56 -19.77 -18.48 -5.48
C PRO A 56 -20.19 -19.20 -4.18
N TYR A 57 -20.11 -18.50 -3.05
CA TYR A 57 -20.54 -19.00 -1.75
C TYR A 57 -22.01 -19.45 -1.76
N LYS A 58 -22.30 -20.64 -1.21
CA LYS A 58 -23.65 -21.24 -1.11
C LYS A 58 -24.41 -21.36 -2.44
N ARG A 59 -23.70 -21.42 -3.59
CA ARG A 59 -24.29 -21.73 -4.90
C ARG A 59 -23.66 -23.00 -5.50
N SER A 60 -24.30 -23.55 -6.53
CA SER A 60 -23.81 -24.74 -7.24
C SER A 60 -22.35 -24.58 -7.70
N THR A 61 -21.58 -25.66 -7.61
CA THR A 61 -20.19 -25.78 -8.05
C THR A 61 -20.03 -25.76 -9.58
N GLU A 62 -21.12 -25.66 -10.33
CA GLU A 62 -21.11 -25.70 -11.80
C GLU A 62 -20.73 -24.34 -12.43
N ASN A 63 -20.83 -23.23 -11.69
CA ASN A 63 -20.63 -21.88 -12.22
C ASN A 63 -19.48 -21.13 -11.52
N CYS A 64 -18.30 -21.74 -11.45
CA CYS A 64 -17.12 -21.15 -10.80
C CYS A 64 -16.44 -20.10 -11.67
N LYS A 65 -17.03 -18.90 -11.71
CA LYS A 65 -16.57 -17.81 -12.59
C LYS A 65 -15.98 -16.61 -11.85
N MET A 66 -16.04 -16.56 -10.52
CA MET A 66 -15.52 -15.42 -9.76
C MET A 66 -14.00 -15.34 -9.91
N SER A 67 -13.54 -14.21 -10.44
CA SER A 67 -12.13 -13.84 -10.57
C SER A 67 -11.58 -13.34 -9.24
N LEU A 68 -10.25 -13.15 -9.18
CA LEU A 68 -9.61 -12.50 -8.04
C LEU A 68 -10.17 -11.08 -7.81
N THR A 69 -10.38 -10.30 -8.86
CA THR A 69 -10.93 -8.94 -8.76
C THR A 69 -12.32 -8.93 -8.14
N ASP A 70 -13.20 -9.86 -8.55
CA ASP A 70 -14.55 -9.99 -7.96
C ASP A 70 -14.48 -10.27 -6.46
N ILE A 71 -13.50 -11.08 -6.04
CA ILE A 71 -13.28 -11.42 -4.64
C ILE A 71 -12.70 -10.22 -3.89
N GLU A 72 -11.74 -9.51 -4.46
CA GLU A 72 -11.16 -8.31 -3.85
C GLU A 72 -12.24 -7.27 -3.56
N GLU A 73 -13.09 -6.94 -4.55
CA GLU A 73 -14.24 -6.05 -4.41
C GLU A 73 -15.24 -6.53 -3.32
N LEU A 74 -15.47 -7.84 -3.26
CA LEU A 74 -16.29 -8.45 -2.21
C LEU A 74 -15.70 -8.23 -0.81
N PHE A 75 -14.38 -8.37 -0.64
CA PHE A 75 -13.73 -8.09 0.65
C PHE A 75 -13.81 -6.61 1.05
N GLU A 76 -13.87 -5.68 0.09
CA GLU A 76 -14.02 -4.26 0.41
C GLU A 76 -15.38 -3.95 1.04
N THR A 77 -16.43 -4.66 0.61
CA THR A 77 -17.82 -4.29 0.88
C THR A 77 -18.58 -5.28 1.78
N SER A 78 -18.38 -6.60 1.62
CA SER A 78 -19.08 -7.62 2.39
C SER A 78 -18.69 -7.60 3.86
N ARG A 79 -19.67 -7.83 4.73
CA ARG A 79 -19.50 -7.95 6.18
C ARG A 79 -20.09 -9.26 6.71
N HIS A 80 -20.21 -10.28 5.88
CA HIS A 80 -20.68 -11.61 6.27
C HIS A 80 -19.47 -12.51 6.61
N PRO A 81 -19.21 -12.85 7.89
CA PRO A 81 -17.99 -13.56 8.29
C PRO A 81 -17.78 -14.89 7.57
N GLU A 82 -18.82 -15.71 7.48
CA GLU A 82 -18.74 -17.04 6.84
C GLU A 82 -18.51 -16.95 5.32
N GLU A 83 -19.05 -15.92 4.66
CA GLU A 83 -18.79 -15.67 3.24
C GLU A 83 -17.33 -15.24 3.02
N LEU A 84 -16.86 -14.29 3.82
CA LEU A 84 -15.47 -13.81 3.77
C LEU A 84 -14.48 -14.96 4.05
N LYS A 85 -14.78 -15.78 5.06
CA LYS A 85 -13.99 -16.97 5.42
C LYS A 85 -13.94 -17.98 4.29
N TYR A 86 -15.07 -18.25 3.63
CA TYR A 86 -15.14 -19.15 2.48
C TYR A 86 -14.19 -18.70 1.37
N TYR A 87 -14.32 -17.46 0.89
CA TYR A 87 -13.46 -16.97 -0.19
C TYR A 87 -12.00 -16.86 0.23
N TRP A 88 -11.72 -16.51 1.48
CA TRP A 88 -10.36 -16.47 2.03
C TRP A 88 -9.66 -17.84 1.98
N LEU A 89 -10.41 -18.90 2.34
CA LEU A 89 -9.94 -20.29 2.33
C LEU A 89 -9.80 -20.82 0.91
N GLU A 90 -10.84 -20.69 0.09
CA GLU A 90 -10.84 -21.19 -1.29
C GLU A 90 -9.74 -20.54 -2.13
N PHE A 91 -9.49 -19.23 -1.95
CA PHE A 91 -8.40 -18.56 -2.65
C PHE A 91 -7.05 -19.17 -2.30
N ARG A 92 -6.78 -19.39 -1.00
CA ARG A 92 -5.54 -19.99 -0.51
C ARG A 92 -5.39 -21.46 -0.93
N LYS A 93 -6.49 -22.19 -0.96
CA LYS A 93 -6.52 -23.58 -1.44
C LYS A 93 -6.15 -23.64 -2.93
N LYS A 94 -6.83 -22.86 -3.77
CA LYS A 94 -6.65 -22.91 -5.23
C LYS A 94 -5.31 -22.34 -5.72
N THR A 95 -4.69 -21.45 -4.94
CA THR A 95 -3.38 -20.85 -5.26
C THR A 95 -2.26 -21.50 -4.46
N GLY A 96 -2.28 -21.33 -3.13
CA GLY A 96 -1.21 -21.72 -2.21
C GLY A 96 -0.85 -23.20 -2.22
N GLU A 97 -1.81 -24.12 -2.36
CA GLU A 97 -1.50 -25.56 -2.44
C GLU A 97 -0.67 -25.87 -3.69
N LYS A 98 -1.01 -25.25 -4.83
CA LYS A 98 -0.29 -25.42 -6.10
C LYS A 98 1.08 -24.74 -6.09
N TYR A 99 1.25 -23.73 -5.24
CA TYR A 99 2.51 -22.99 -5.15
C TYR A 99 3.60 -23.75 -4.43
N LYS A 100 3.29 -24.72 -3.57
CA LYS A 100 4.28 -25.32 -2.67
C LYS A 100 5.55 -25.79 -3.39
N ASP A 101 5.39 -26.64 -4.40
CA ASP A 101 6.54 -27.22 -5.11
C ASP A 101 7.18 -26.21 -6.07
N LEU A 102 6.37 -25.36 -6.71
CA LEU A 102 6.85 -24.28 -7.58
C LEU A 102 7.67 -23.25 -6.81
N PHE A 103 7.28 -22.92 -5.58
CA PHE A 103 7.97 -21.96 -4.73
C PHE A 103 9.32 -22.52 -4.26
N LEU A 104 9.39 -23.82 -3.94
CA LEU A 104 10.67 -24.47 -3.62
C LEU A 104 11.60 -24.51 -4.84
N LYS A 105 11.04 -24.74 -6.04
CA LYS A 105 11.79 -24.66 -7.29
C LYS A 105 12.29 -23.23 -7.55
N SER A 106 11.44 -22.22 -7.37
CA SER A 106 11.83 -20.81 -7.57
C SER A 106 12.93 -20.37 -6.61
N ILE A 107 12.90 -20.81 -5.34
CA ILE A 107 13.99 -20.51 -4.38
C ILE A 107 15.33 -21.05 -4.87
N LYS A 108 15.36 -22.27 -5.42
CA LYS A 108 16.58 -22.86 -5.98
C LYS A 108 17.07 -22.07 -7.18
N GLU A 109 16.17 -21.80 -8.13
CA GLU A 109 16.46 -21.01 -9.34
C GLU A 109 17.01 -19.62 -8.99
N ASP A 110 16.35 -18.90 -8.08
CA ASP A 110 16.73 -17.56 -7.64
C ASP A 110 18.07 -17.54 -6.91
N ASN A 111 18.37 -18.57 -6.11
CA ASN A 111 19.65 -18.66 -5.41
C ASN A 111 20.81 -19.00 -6.33
N GLU A 112 20.62 -19.92 -7.30
CA GLU A 112 21.64 -20.19 -8.32
C GLU A 112 21.90 -18.96 -9.20
N TRP A 113 20.83 -18.26 -9.59
CA TRP A 113 20.96 -16.99 -10.30
C TRP A 113 21.76 -15.95 -9.49
N ALA A 114 21.49 -15.81 -8.19
CA ALA A 114 22.20 -14.87 -7.32
C ALA A 114 23.69 -15.22 -7.14
N LYS A 115 24.04 -16.51 -7.12
CA LYS A 115 25.44 -16.97 -7.07
C LYS A 115 26.23 -16.55 -8.30
N GLY A 116 25.59 -16.51 -9.48
CA GLY A 116 26.18 -15.97 -10.71
C GLY A 116 26.66 -14.52 -10.57
N PHE A 117 26.07 -13.76 -9.64
CA PHE A 117 26.43 -12.38 -9.32
C PHE A 117 27.34 -12.24 -8.08
N GLY A 118 27.87 -13.36 -7.56
CA GLY A 118 28.77 -13.36 -6.40
C GLY A 118 28.08 -13.24 -5.04
N TYR A 119 26.76 -13.39 -4.96
CA TYR A 119 26.01 -13.39 -3.69
C TYR A 119 25.72 -14.82 -3.21
N LYS A 120 25.60 -15.02 -1.90
CA LYS A 120 25.30 -16.34 -1.31
C LYS A 120 23.92 -16.86 -1.69
N ASN A 121 22.94 -15.95 -1.80
CA ASN A 121 21.54 -16.26 -2.09
C ASN A 121 20.78 -15.00 -2.57
N LYS A 122 19.54 -15.19 -2.99
CA LYS A 122 18.69 -14.11 -3.50
C LYS A 122 18.38 -13.03 -2.45
N ALA A 123 18.26 -13.39 -1.17
CA ALA A 123 17.97 -12.42 -0.12
C ALA A 123 19.13 -11.43 0.06
N GLU A 124 20.38 -11.92 0.02
CA GLU A 124 21.56 -11.08 0.06
C GLU A 124 21.65 -10.16 -1.16
N TYR A 125 21.41 -10.69 -2.36
CA TYR A 125 21.32 -9.88 -3.59
C TYR A 125 20.29 -8.75 -3.44
N ASN A 126 19.09 -9.05 -2.95
CA ASN A 126 18.02 -8.07 -2.79
C ASN A 126 18.37 -6.97 -1.77
N VAL A 127 19.00 -7.33 -0.64
CA VAL A 127 19.42 -6.36 0.38
C VAL A 127 20.59 -5.50 -0.12
N ALA A 128 21.49 -6.06 -0.93
CA ALA A 128 22.63 -5.34 -1.48
C ALA A 128 22.24 -4.17 -2.39
N MET A 129 21.02 -4.17 -2.95
CA MET A 129 20.48 -3.06 -3.75
C MET A 129 20.23 -1.78 -2.93
N TYR A 130 20.20 -1.88 -1.60
CA TYR A 130 20.06 -0.72 -0.71
C TYR A 130 21.40 -0.11 -0.30
N GLU A 131 22.52 -0.73 -0.69
CA GLU A 131 23.90 -0.26 -0.43
C GLU A 131 24.21 0.03 1.06
N ASP A 132 23.43 -0.55 1.96
CA ASP A 132 23.59 -0.46 3.41
C ASP A 132 23.86 -1.85 3.99
N LYS A 133 25.08 -2.06 4.48
CA LYS A 133 25.50 -3.32 5.11
C LYS A 133 24.67 -3.66 6.36
N ASP A 134 24.09 -2.64 6.98
CA ASP A 134 23.32 -2.72 8.20
C ASP A 134 21.80 -2.61 7.96
N PHE A 135 21.36 -2.64 6.70
CA PHE A 135 19.97 -2.40 6.29
C PHE A 135 18.96 -3.20 7.11
N LEU A 136 19.14 -4.51 7.25
CA LEU A 136 18.21 -5.37 8.01
C LEU A 136 18.16 -5.00 9.49
N ARG A 137 19.29 -4.59 10.08
CA ARG A 137 19.37 -4.15 11.47
C ARG A 137 18.66 -2.81 11.65
N ASN A 138 18.88 -1.88 10.72
CA ASN A 138 18.27 -0.56 10.71
C ASN A 138 16.73 -0.69 10.53
N MET A 139 16.28 -1.48 9.56
CA MET A 139 14.87 -1.80 9.35
C MET A 139 14.23 -2.42 10.61
N ALA A 140 14.88 -3.40 11.25
CA ALA A 140 14.37 -3.99 12.48
C ALA A 140 14.28 -2.98 13.64
N LYS A 141 15.24 -2.05 13.74
CA LYS A 141 15.21 -0.95 14.73
C LYS A 141 14.03 -0.01 14.50
N GLU A 142 13.78 0.38 13.25
CA GLU A 142 12.63 1.23 12.93
C GLU A 142 11.28 0.52 13.16
N MET A 143 11.18 -0.76 12.77
CA MET A 143 9.98 -1.58 13.05
C MET A 143 9.67 -1.68 14.55
N LYS A 144 10.70 -1.76 15.41
CA LYS A 144 10.53 -1.75 16.87
C LYS A 144 9.97 -0.42 17.39
N LYS A 145 10.29 0.71 16.76
CA LYS A 145 9.73 2.02 17.13
C LYS A 145 8.25 2.14 16.75
N ILE A 146 7.84 1.51 15.64
CA ILE A 146 6.43 1.52 15.17
C ILE A 146 5.56 0.56 15.98
N LEU A 147 6.14 -0.52 16.51
CA LEU A 147 5.42 -1.60 17.19
C LEU A 147 4.47 -1.15 18.32
N PRO A 148 4.84 -0.21 19.23
CA PRO A 148 3.92 0.26 20.27
C PRO A 148 2.64 0.88 19.70
N LEU A 149 2.78 1.73 18.68
CA LEU A 149 1.62 2.34 18.00
C LEU A 149 0.78 1.28 17.28
N TYR A 150 1.42 0.37 16.56
CA TYR A 150 0.73 -0.73 15.88
C TYR A 150 -0.09 -1.57 16.86
N LYS A 151 0.46 -1.89 18.04
CA LYS A 151 -0.25 -2.65 19.08
C LYS A 151 -1.49 -1.92 19.59
N GLN A 152 -1.43 -0.60 19.76
CA GLN A 152 -2.60 0.20 20.16
C GLN A 152 -3.69 0.18 19.08
N ILE A 153 -3.31 0.39 17.81
CA ILE A 153 -4.24 0.33 16.67
C ILE A 153 -4.84 -1.07 16.56
N HIS A 154 -4.03 -2.12 16.61
CA HIS A 154 -4.47 -3.52 16.56
C HIS A 154 -5.46 -3.83 17.70
N ALA A 155 -5.15 -3.45 18.94
CA ALA A 155 -6.03 -3.69 20.09
C ALA A 155 -7.37 -2.93 19.95
N TYR A 156 -7.34 -1.69 19.48
CA TYR A 156 -8.53 -0.87 19.23
C TYR A 156 -9.40 -1.47 18.11
N VAL A 157 -8.80 -1.85 16.98
CA VAL A 157 -9.49 -2.50 15.85
C VAL A 157 -10.10 -3.82 16.31
N ARG A 158 -9.34 -4.67 17.01
CA ARG A 158 -9.86 -5.93 17.59
C ARG A 158 -11.06 -5.67 18.49
N LYS A 159 -11.00 -4.67 19.37
CA LYS A 159 -12.13 -4.30 20.24
C LYS A 159 -13.37 -3.91 19.44
N LYS A 160 -13.22 -3.08 18.39
CA LYS A 160 -14.34 -2.65 17.53
C LYS A 160 -14.93 -3.81 16.71
N LEU A 161 -14.08 -4.66 16.13
CA LEU A 161 -14.53 -5.84 15.39
C LEU A 161 -15.30 -6.81 16.29
N ARG A 162 -14.86 -7.02 17.54
CA ARG A 162 -15.61 -7.84 18.52
C ARG A 162 -17.01 -7.30 18.82
N VAL A 163 -17.18 -5.98 18.85
CA VAL A 163 -18.49 -5.36 19.08
C VAL A 163 -19.39 -5.47 17.85
N PHE A 164 -18.81 -5.37 16.66
CA PHE A 164 -19.54 -5.45 15.40
C PHE A 164 -19.93 -6.91 15.07
N TYR A 165 -18.97 -7.82 15.12
CA TYR A 165 -19.13 -9.25 14.87
C TYR A 165 -19.46 -10.00 16.16
N LYS A 166 -20.59 -9.68 16.79
CA LYS A 166 -20.97 -10.22 18.12
C LYS A 166 -21.06 -11.75 18.16
N ASN A 167 -21.44 -12.37 17.04
CA ASN A 167 -21.60 -13.82 16.92
C ASN A 167 -20.30 -14.53 16.55
N GLU A 168 -19.25 -13.79 16.21
CA GLU A 168 -17.94 -14.35 15.92
C GLU A 168 -17.12 -14.47 17.20
N ASN A 169 -16.47 -15.62 17.39
CA ASN A 169 -15.61 -15.86 18.55
C ASN A 169 -14.23 -15.20 18.41
N ILE A 170 -14.21 -13.87 18.27
CA ILE A 170 -12.96 -13.09 18.24
C ILE A 170 -12.45 -12.95 19.67
N ARG A 171 -11.34 -13.62 19.97
CA ARG A 171 -10.68 -13.57 21.29
C ARG A 171 -10.28 -12.14 21.69
N LYS A 172 -10.42 -11.81 22.98
CA LYS A 172 -10.05 -10.49 23.54
C LYS A 172 -8.56 -10.24 23.52
N ASP A 173 -7.79 -11.31 23.65
CA ASP A 173 -6.34 -11.39 23.83
C ASP A 173 -5.62 -11.97 22.59
N GLY A 174 -6.34 -12.71 21.74
CA GLY A 174 -5.80 -13.37 20.54
C GLY A 174 -5.69 -12.49 19.28
N PRO A 175 -5.13 -13.02 18.19
CA PRO A 175 -5.02 -12.30 16.91
C PRO A 175 -6.39 -12.01 16.30
N ILE A 176 -6.44 -11.03 15.40
CA ILE A 176 -7.64 -10.74 14.60
C ILE A 176 -7.74 -11.77 13.47
N PRO A 177 -8.92 -12.38 13.21
CA PRO A 177 -9.10 -13.23 12.03
C PRO A 177 -8.85 -12.43 10.73
N ALA A 178 -7.89 -12.89 9.92
CA ALA A 178 -7.39 -12.13 8.77
C ALA A 178 -8.48 -11.80 7.72
N HIS A 179 -9.48 -12.68 7.56
CA HIS A 179 -10.57 -12.49 6.60
C HIS A 179 -11.53 -11.35 6.96
N LEU A 180 -11.47 -10.80 8.18
CA LEU A 180 -12.36 -9.73 8.65
C LEU A 180 -11.78 -8.32 8.48
N LEU A 181 -10.62 -8.18 7.84
CA LEU A 181 -9.87 -6.93 7.75
C LEU A 181 -10.12 -6.15 6.45
N GLY A 182 -11.14 -6.54 5.67
CA GLY A 182 -11.58 -5.81 4.48
C GLY A 182 -10.63 -5.91 3.27
N ASN A 183 -9.68 -6.84 3.33
CA ASN A 183 -8.72 -7.17 2.28
C ASN A 183 -8.33 -8.64 2.41
N ILE A 184 -8.27 -9.38 1.30
CA ILE A 184 -8.01 -10.84 1.29
C ILE A 184 -6.63 -11.23 1.87
N TYR A 185 -5.68 -10.29 1.90
CA TYR A 185 -4.33 -10.45 2.45
C TYR A 185 -4.17 -9.78 3.83
N ALA A 186 -5.18 -9.03 4.29
CA ALA A 186 -5.11 -8.20 5.50
C ALA A 186 -3.98 -7.15 5.51
N GLN A 187 -3.46 -6.77 4.34
CA GLN A 187 -2.33 -5.83 4.22
C GLN A 187 -2.72 -4.36 4.48
N ASN A 188 -3.99 -4.04 4.25
CA ASN A 188 -4.58 -2.71 4.43
C ASN A 188 -5.97 -2.87 5.03
N TRP A 189 -6.31 -2.02 6.02
CA TRP A 189 -7.56 -2.08 6.77
C TRP A 189 -8.49 -0.88 6.49
N VAL A 190 -8.21 -0.10 5.44
CA VAL A 190 -9.04 1.06 5.04
C VAL A 190 -10.51 0.69 4.85
N ASN A 191 -10.79 -0.49 4.28
CA ASN A 191 -12.15 -0.90 3.96
C ASN A 191 -13.02 -1.17 5.20
N ILE A 192 -12.40 -1.44 6.37
CA ILE A 192 -13.14 -1.58 7.64
C ILE A 192 -13.29 -0.27 8.42
N PHE A 193 -12.86 0.87 7.85
CA PHE A 193 -13.00 2.19 8.49
C PHE A 193 -14.42 2.50 8.98
N PRO A 194 -15.52 2.17 8.25
CA PRO A 194 -16.88 2.37 8.74
C PRO A 194 -17.18 1.65 10.07
N ILE A 195 -16.51 0.53 10.35
CA ILE A 195 -16.68 -0.27 11.57
C ILE A 195 -15.88 0.33 12.73
N VAL A 196 -14.65 0.78 12.44
CA VAL A 196 -13.67 1.19 13.48
C VAL A 196 -13.65 2.70 13.73
N LYS A 197 -14.47 3.47 13.01
CA LYS A 197 -14.57 4.93 13.15
C LYS A 197 -14.69 5.38 14.62
N PRO A 198 -13.76 6.19 15.15
CA PRO A 198 -13.76 6.61 16.55
C PRO A 198 -14.99 7.44 16.94
N TYR A 199 -15.40 8.35 16.06
CA TYR A 199 -16.54 9.27 16.27
C TYR A 199 -17.60 9.02 15.18
N PRO A 200 -18.53 8.06 15.38
CA PRO A 200 -19.50 7.68 14.36
C PRO A 200 -20.33 8.85 13.82
N LYS A 201 -20.72 9.77 14.72
CA LYS A 201 -21.56 10.94 14.45
C LYS A 201 -20.87 12.09 13.71
N SER A 202 -19.54 12.10 13.64
CA SER A 202 -18.82 13.11 12.85
C SER A 202 -19.05 12.89 11.36
N SER A 203 -19.20 13.94 10.56
CA SER A 203 -19.33 13.85 9.09
C SER A 203 -18.13 13.15 8.42
N GLY A 204 -16.98 13.07 9.11
CA GLY A 204 -15.80 12.37 8.62
C GLY A 204 -15.15 13.06 7.41
N LEU A 205 -14.32 12.31 6.68
CA LEU A 205 -13.77 12.78 5.41
C LEU A 205 -14.87 12.83 4.34
N PRO A 206 -14.90 13.85 3.47
CA PRO A 206 -15.84 13.91 2.35
C PRO A 206 -15.74 12.65 1.48
N ASN A 207 -16.88 12.11 1.05
CA ASN A 207 -16.89 11.02 0.07
C ASN A 207 -16.48 11.58 -1.31
N VAL A 208 -15.18 11.49 -1.59
CA VAL A 208 -14.58 11.99 -2.83
C VAL A 208 -15.15 11.27 -4.05
N THR A 209 -15.41 9.97 -3.97
CA THR A 209 -16.02 9.19 -5.07
C THR A 209 -17.37 9.76 -5.48
N LYS A 210 -18.24 10.05 -4.51
CA LYS A 210 -19.55 10.67 -4.77
C LYS A 210 -19.39 12.07 -5.37
N ALA A 211 -18.43 12.86 -4.86
CA ALA A 211 -18.16 14.20 -5.38
C ALA A 211 -17.62 14.17 -6.83
N MET A 212 -16.70 13.26 -7.14
CA MET A 212 -16.16 13.07 -8.48
C MET A 212 -17.23 12.64 -9.48
N ARG A 213 -18.11 11.70 -9.10
CA ARG A 213 -19.25 11.27 -9.93
C ARG A 213 -20.22 12.42 -10.19
N ARG A 214 -20.55 13.23 -9.17
CA ARG A 214 -21.40 14.42 -9.31
C ARG A 214 -20.82 15.44 -10.29
N LYS A 215 -19.49 15.60 -10.31
CA LYS A 215 -18.79 16.48 -11.25
C LYS A 215 -18.49 15.83 -12.61
N GLN A 216 -18.95 14.60 -12.83
CA GLN A 216 -18.71 13.84 -14.06
C GLN A 216 -17.21 13.69 -14.39
N ASN A 217 -16.37 13.61 -13.35
CA ASN A 217 -14.93 13.43 -13.54
C ASN A 217 -14.63 12.06 -14.15
N ASN A 218 -13.76 12.06 -15.16
CA ASN A 218 -13.27 10.84 -15.82
C ASN A 218 -11.74 10.70 -15.66
N MET A 219 -11.18 9.62 -16.23
CA MET A 219 -9.75 9.34 -16.18
C MET A 219 -8.93 10.51 -16.75
N ARG A 220 -9.36 11.09 -17.87
CA ARG A 220 -8.68 12.23 -18.50
C ARG A 220 -8.61 13.44 -17.58
N THR A 221 -9.72 13.77 -16.91
CA THR A 221 -9.77 14.86 -15.92
C THR A 221 -8.81 14.62 -14.77
N SER A 222 -8.73 13.37 -14.29
CA SER A 222 -7.82 12.98 -13.21
C SER A 222 -6.35 13.08 -13.63
N VAL A 223 -6.00 12.63 -14.84
CA VAL A 223 -4.65 12.75 -15.40
C VAL A 223 -4.24 14.21 -15.60
N HIS A 224 -5.15 15.06 -16.09
CA HIS A 224 -4.88 16.50 -16.20
C HIS A 224 -4.63 17.15 -14.85
N PHE A 225 -5.40 16.79 -13.82
CA PHE A 225 -5.18 17.32 -12.48
C PHE A 225 -3.82 16.88 -11.90
N ILE A 226 -3.43 15.62 -12.09
CA ILE A 226 -2.10 15.13 -11.68
C ILE A 226 -1.00 15.91 -12.41
N ARG A 227 -1.12 16.09 -13.73
CA ARG A 227 -0.16 16.87 -14.52
C ARG A 227 -0.05 18.30 -14.01
N PHE A 228 -1.17 18.97 -13.75
CA PHE A 228 -1.20 20.31 -13.19
C PHE A 228 -0.45 20.41 -11.85
N LEU A 229 -0.63 19.43 -10.95
CA LEU A 229 0.08 19.39 -9.67
C LEU A 229 1.60 19.21 -9.86
N LEU A 230 2.02 18.34 -10.78
CA LEU A 230 3.43 18.10 -11.08
C LEU A 230 4.10 19.32 -11.71
N ASP A 231 3.43 19.99 -12.65
CA ASP A 231 3.93 21.21 -13.30
C ASP A 231 4.11 22.35 -12.27
N ARG A 232 3.23 22.44 -11.26
CA ARG A 232 3.39 23.39 -10.15
C ARG A 232 4.50 23.02 -9.18
N GLN A 233 4.67 21.75 -8.84
CA GLN A 233 5.82 21.32 -8.03
C GLN A 233 7.13 21.65 -8.73
N GLY A 234 7.24 21.35 -10.04
CA GLY A 234 8.42 21.69 -10.84
C GLY A 234 8.68 23.20 -10.94
N SER A 235 7.62 24.03 -10.94
CA SER A 235 7.73 25.50 -10.93
C SER A 235 8.21 26.03 -9.57
N PHE A 236 7.77 25.41 -8.46
CA PHE A 236 8.19 25.80 -7.11
C PHE A 236 9.67 25.46 -6.85
N THR A 237 10.14 24.29 -7.28
CA THR A 237 11.56 23.89 -7.15
C THR A 237 12.48 24.80 -7.97
N ARG A 238 12.01 25.25 -9.15
CA ARG A 238 12.75 26.18 -10.03
C ARG A 238 12.81 27.60 -9.45
N MET A 239 11.74 28.02 -8.75
CA MET A 239 11.68 29.29 -8.03
C MET A 239 12.63 29.33 -6.82
N LEU A 240 12.83 28.20 -6.12
CA LEU A 240 13.76 28.10 -5.00
C LEU A 240 15.23 27.94 -5.44
N SER A 241 15.47 27.40 -6.63
CA SER A 241 16.82 27.15 -7.16
C SER A 241 17.39 28.31 -7.98
N GLY A 242 16.56 29.31 -8.31
CA GLY A 242 16.95 30.49 -9.10
C GLY A 242 17.25 31.69 -8.21
N GLY A 243 18.51 31.86 -7.82
CA GLY A 243 19.01 33.11 -7.25
C GLY A 243 18.84 34.26 -8.25
N GLY A 244 17.98 35.22 -7.90
CA GLY A 244 17.78 36.44 -8.68
C GLY A 244 16.53 37.17 -8.22
N GLN A 245 16.71 38.16 -7.34
CA GLN A 245 15.68 39.14 -6.99
C GLN A 245 15.08 39.75 -8.27
N ARG A 246 13.92 39.27 -8.69
CA ARG A 246 12.98 40.07 -9.46
C ARG A 246 11.83 40.45 -8.55
N ARG A 247 11.81 41.74 -8.21
CA ARG A 247 10.74 42.42 -7.51
C ARG A 247 9.42 42.15 -8.25
N LEU A 248 8.53 41.37 -7.64
CA LEU A 248 7.19 41.12 -8.18
C LEU A 248 6.39 42.43 -8.11
N HIS A 249 6.25 43.10 -9.24
CA HIS A 249 5.19 44.10 -9.43
C HIS A 249 3.87 43.34 -9.60
N TYR A 250 2.95 43.53 -8.65
CA TYR A 250 1.57 43.07 -8.80
C TYR A 250 0.84 44.02 -9.76
N THR A 251 0.71 43.61 -11.02
CA THR A 251 -0.33 44.17 -11.89
C THR A 251 -1.57 43.30 -11.76
N THR A 252 -2.60 43.86 -11.12
CA THR A 252 -3.96 43.34 -11.09
C THR A 252 -4.53 43.39 -12.51
N HIS A 253 -4.42 42.30 -13.26
CA HIS A 253 -5.30 42.04 -14.38
C HIS A 253 -6.16 40.81 -14.08
N SER A 254 -7.45 41.10 -13.94
CA SER A 254 -8.58 40.20 -13.82
C SER A 254 -8.86 39.49 -15.15
N GLU A 255 -8.86 38.15 -15.14
CA GLU A 255 -9.88 37.22 -15.69
C GLU A 255 -9.29 35.86 -16.14
N PRO A 256 -10.06 34.74 -16.11
CA PRO A 256 -10.98 34.32 -15.07
C PRO A 256 -10.52 32.97 -14.48
N ALA A 257 -10.30 32.97 -13.16
CA ALA A 257 -10.13 31.74 -12.40
C ALA A 257 -11.46 30.97 -12.35
N CYS A 258 -11.36 29.68 -12.64
CA CYS A 258 -12.40 28.67 -12.47
C CYS A 258 -13.29 28.96 -11.24
N GLN A 259 -14.54 29.35 -11.47
CA GLN A 259 -15.56 29.55 -10.43
C GLN A 259 -15.83 28.22 -9.72
N ILE A 260 -15.10 27.95 -8.64
CA ILE A 260 -15.57 27.04 -7.59
C ILE A 260 -16.51 27.88 -6.72
N GLY A 261 -17.76 27.99 -7.17
CA GLY A 261 -18.83 28.64 -6.43
C GLY A 261 -19.14 27.89 -5.14
N LEU A 262 -18.50 28.29 -4.05
CA LEU A 262 -19.06 28.13 -2.72
C LEU A 262 -19.74 29.47 -2.38
N ARG A 263 -21.07 29.52 -2.48
CA ARG A 263 -21.83 30.57 -1.80
C ARG A 263 -21.67 30.35 -0.29
N PRO A 264 -21.33 31.37 0.51
CA PRO A 264 -21.44 31.26 1.96
C PRO A 264 -22.91 31.33 2.36
N GLU A 265 -23.43 30.25 2.96
CA GLU A 265 -24.63 30.34 3.79
C GLU A 265 -24.28 31.18 5.03
N THR A 266 -25.15 32.14 5.31
CA THR A 266 -25.06 33.07 6.44
C THR A 266 -25.05 32.31 7.78
N VAL A 267 -23.89 32.28 8.44
CA VAL A 267 -23.78 31.84 9.85
C VAL A 267 -24.09 33.03 10.75
N GLY A 268 -25.17 32.89 11.55
CA GLY A 268 -25.55 33.87 12.57
C GLY A 268 -24.46 34.04 13.63
N ARG A 269 -24.26 35.29 14.07
CA ARG A 269 -23.27 35.70 15.09
C ARG A 269 -23.55 35.00 16.43
N GLY A 270 -22.71 34.03 16.79
CA GLY A 270 -22.51 33.57 18.16
C GLY A 270 -21.31 34.30 18.78
N ARG A 271 -21.48 34.82 20.00
CA ARG A 271 -20.47 35.60 20.75
C ARG A 271 -19.23 34.75 21.07
N GLU A 272 -18.04 35.35 20.92
CA GLU A 272 -16.75 34.78 21.38
C GLU A 272 -16.71 34.66 22.92
N PRO A 273 -16.23 33.54 23.48
CA PRO A 273 -15.77 33.50 24.86
C PRO A 273 -14.32 34.00 24.97
N THR A 274 -14.12 34.96 25.87
CA THR A 274 -12.85 35.51 26.34
C THR A 274 -11.90 34.42 26.87
N VAL A 275 -10.62 34.52 26.46
CA VAL A 275 -9.50 33.67 26.86
C VAL A 275 -9.08 33.99 28.30
N ALA A 276 -9.06 32.98 29.18
CA ALA A 276 -8.42 33.06 30.50
C ALA A 276 -6.95 32.58 30.39
N GLY A 277 -6.04 33.31 31.02
CA GLY A 277 -4.58 33.10 30.95
C GLY A 277 -4.07 31.84 31.70
N PRO A 278 -2.77 31.56 31.62
CA PRO A 278 -2.19 30.28 32.04
C PRO A 278 -2.05 30.16 33.55
N GLU A 279 -2.69 29.15 34.14
CA GLU A 279 -2.43 28.71 35.53
C GLU A 279 -1.15 27.87 35.60
N THR A 280 -0.29 28.20 36.57
CA THR A 280 0.94 27.48 36.93
C THR A 280 0.66 26.07 37.47
N PRO A 281 1.38 25.00 37.06
CA PRO A 281 1.17 23.66 37.60
C PRO A 281 1.70 23.50 39.03
N ARG A 282 0.83 23.05 39.94
CA ARG A 282 1.20 22.60 41.30
C ARG A 282 1.83 21.20 41.26
N ASN A 283 2.93 21.02 41.99
CA ASN A 283 3.63 19.75 42.17
C ASN A 283 2.76 18.68 42.88
N PRO A 284 2.66 17.44 42.37
CA PRO A 284 2.09 16.33 43.12
C PRO A 284 3.14 15.62 44.01
N ARG A 285 2.76 15.36 45.26
CA ARG A 285 3.52 14.56 46.26
C ARG A 285 3.54 13.06 45.90
N PRO A 286 4.55 12.29 46.34
CA PRO A 286 4.74 10.91 45.92
C PRO A 286 3.72 9.96 46.57
N ALA A 287 3.13 9.07 45.77
CA ALA A 287 2.29 7.98 46.25
C ALA A 287 3.05 6.64 46.25
N THR A 288 3.06 6.01 47.41
CA THR A 288 3.72 4.77 47.78
C THR A 288 3.15 3.55 47.04
N VAL A 289 4.03 2.70 46.49
CA VAL A 289 3.69 1.40 45.92
C VAL A 289 3.57 0.36 47.05
N LYS A 290 2.44 -0.37 47.12
CA LYS A 290 2.35 -1.64 47.85
C LYS A 290 2.22 -2.78 46.85
N LEU A 291 3.19 -3.70 46.92
CA LEU A 291 3.20 -4.99 46.24
C LEU A 291 2.28 -5.97 47.00
N VAL A 292 1.36 -6.60 46.28
CA VAL A 292 0.88 -7.98 46.49
C VAL A 292 0.64 -8.58 45.11
#